data_AF-A0A8T5QL59-F1
#
_entry.id   AF-A0A8T5QL59-F1
#
_cell.length_a   1.000
_cell.length_b   1.000
_cell.length_c   1.000
_cell.angle_alpha   90.00
_cell.angle_beta   90.00
_cell.angle_gamma   90.00
#
_symmetry.space_group_name_H-M   'P 1'
#
loop_
_entity.id
_entity.type
_entity.pdbx_description
1 polymer ?
#
loop_
_entity_poly.entity_id
_entity_poly.type
_entity_poly.pdbx_seq_one_letter_code
_entity_poly.pdbx_strand_id
1 'polypeptide(L)'
;MIKNLKPRLYQETILATCSQKNTLVVLPTGMGKSIVFIMLAAQRLQNYPNSKILVLAPTKPLCEQHYNSFKNFTKVKEITLLTGSIKPEKREELFAESKIIISTPQGLENDLVANRISFNDVSLMVFDECHRAVKDYSYVWLAKHYINNAEFPRILGLTASPGSNLETIKEVCANVHAEAIEVRTEKDPDMKPYVQDVKLNFIEVE
;
A
#
# COMPACT_ATOMS: atom_id res chain seq x y z
N MET A 1 -12.34 12.11 8.62
CA MET A 1 -11.38 12.08 7.49
C MET A 1 -11.90 11.25 6.31
N ILE A 2 -12.41 10.04 6.56
CA ILE A 2 -13.04 9.16 5.54
C ILE A 2 -14.48 9.63 5.23
N LYS A 3 -14.97 9.36 4.02
CA LYS A 3 -16.37 9.57 3.58
C LYS A 3 -16.87 8.34 2.79
N ASN A 4 -18.17 8.07 2.85
CA ASN A 4 -18.86 7.07 2.01
C ASN A 4 -18.24 5.66 2.02
N LEU A 5 -17.67 5.23 3.15
CA LEU A 5 -17.00 3.94 3.31
C LEU A 5 -17.63 3.21 4.49
N LYS A 6 -18.17 2.01 4.23
CA LYS A 6 -18.63 1.06 5.25
C LYS A 6 -17.71 -0.15 5.17
N PRO A 7 -16.72 -0.28 6.07
CA PRO A 7 -15.79 -1.39 6.00
C PRO A 7 -16.49 -2.69 6.37
N ARG A 8 -15.98 -3.80 5.84
CA ARG A 8 -16.42 -5.15 6.19
C ARG A 8 -15.66 -5.58 7.45
N LEU A 9 -16.26 -6.45 8.27
CA LEU A 9 -15.65 -6.89 9.54
C LEU A 9 -14.22 -7.40 9.37
N TYR A 10 -13.94 -8.21 8.35
CA TYR A 10 -12.59 -8.69 8.11
C TYR A 10 -11.60 -7.54 7.81
N GLN A 11 -12.04 -6.46 7.16
CA GLN A 11 -11.19 -5.29 6.88
C GLN A 11 -10.89 -4.52 8.18
N GLU A 12 -11.84 -4.45 9.11
CA GLU A 12 -11.65 -3.85 10.43
C GLU A 12 -10.70 -4.69 11.30
N THR A 13 -10.82 -6.01 11.28
CA THR A 13 -9.89 -6.90 12.01
C THR A 13 -8.47 -6.80 11.47
N ILE A 14 -8.29 -6.78 10.14
CA ILE A 14 -6.99 -6.56 9.51
C ILE A 14 -6.42 -5.19 9.90
N LEU A 15 -7.25 -4.13 9.89
CA LEU A 15 -6.83 -2.79 10.31
C LEU A 15 -6.32 -2.78 11.76
N ALA A 16 -6.96 -3.51 12.67
CA ALA A 16 -6.53 -3.60 14.06
C ALA A 16 -5.07 -4.08 14.14
N THR A 17 -4.70 -5.14 13.40
CA THR A 17 -3.33 -5.63 13.31
C THR A 17 -2.39 -4.61 12.68
N CYS A 18 -2.75 -4.06 11.51
CA CYS A 18 -1.94 -3.08 10.78
C CYS A 18 -1.69 -1.77 11.54
N SER A 19 -2.54 -1.42 12.49
CA SER A 19 -2.32 -0.23 13.33
C SER A 19 -1.14 -0.40 14.30
N GLN A 20 -0.91 -1.63 14.75
CA GLN A 20 0.07 -1.97 15.78
C GLN A 20 1.38 -2.50 15.23
N LYS A 21 1.35 -3.14 14.04
CA LYS A 21 2.48 -3.85 13.47
C LYS A 21 2.68 -3.54 12.00
N ASN A 22 3.91 -3.65 11.53
CA ASN A 22 4.16 -3.74 10.10
C ASN A 22 3.56 -5.05 9.60
N THR A 23 2.69 -4.99 8.60
CA THR A 23 1.87 -6.14 8.26
C THR A 23 1.92 -6.43 6.77
N LEU A 24 2.13 -7.70 6.42
CA LEU A 24 1.84 -8.21 5.09
C LEU A 24 0.40 -8.73 5.07
N VAL A 25 -0.44 -8.10 4.26
CA VAL A 25 -1.84 -8.46 4.07
C VAL A 25 -2.01 -9.18 2.73
N VAL A 26 -2.51 -10.40 2.81
CA VAL A 26 -2.88 -11.24 1.66
C VAL A 26 -4.39 -11.32 1.57
N LEU A 27 -4.95 -10.67 0.55
CA LEU A 27 -6.39 -10.62 0.29
C LEU A 27 -6.67 -10.88 -1.19
N PRO A 28 -7.67 -11.69 -1.57
CA PRO A 28 -7.99 -11.92 -2.97
C PRO A 28 -8.37 -10.63 -3.69
N THR A 29 -8.20 -10.62 -5.01
CA THR A 29 -8.58 -9.47 -5.85
C THR A 29 -10.07 -9.20 -5.70
N GLY A 30 -10.46 -7.92 -5.69
CA GLY A 30 -11.86 -7.52 -5.49
C GLY A 30 -12.33 -7.49 -4.02
N MET A 31 -11.50 -7.91 -3.06
CA MET A 31 -11.83 -7.88 -1.62
C MET A 31 -11.45 -6.55 -0.92
N GLY A 32 -11.32 -5.47 -1.70
CA GLY A 32 -11.17 -4.13 -1.12
C GLY A 32 -9.88 -3.90 -0.35
N LYS A 33 -8.73 -4.40 -0.82
CA LYS A 33 -7.40 -4.03 -0.30
C LYS A 33 -7.24 -2.52 -0.13
N SER A 34 -7.76 -1.75 -1.08
CA SER A 34 -7.71 -0.28 -1.04
C SER A 34 -8.41 0.30 0.19
N ILE A 35 -9.49 -0.33 0.65
CA ILE A 35 -10.22 0.09 1.84
C ILE A 35 -9.34 -0.05 3.08
N VAL A 36 -8.58 -1.14 3.20
CA VAL A 36 -7.67 -1.38 4.33
C VAL A 36 -6.61 -0.28 4.44
N PHE A 37 -5.88 0.02 3.36
CA PHE A 37 -4.86 1.07 3.44
C PHE A 37 -5.43 2.47 3.59
N ILE A 38 -6.63 2.77 3.05
CA ILE A 38 -7.29 4.06 3.24
C ILE A 38 -7.67 4.26 4.71
N MET A 39 -8.18 3.21 5.37
CA MET A 39 -8.47 3.26 6.80
C MET A 39 -7.22 3.46 7.64
N LEU A 40 -6.14 2.74 7.32
CA LEU A 40 -4.86 2.89 8.00
C LEU A 40 -4.27 4.30 7.79
N ALA A 41 -4.28 4.80 6.55
CA ALA A 41 -3.84 6.15 6.23
C ALA A 41 -4.60 7.20 7.05
N ALA A 42 -5.93 7.05 7.16
CA ALA A 42 -6.74 7.98 7.94
C ALA A 42 -6.41 7.93 9.45
N GLN A 43 -6.21 6.74 10.00
CA GLN A 43 -5.79 6.58 11.39
C GLN A 43 -4.41 7.21 11.63
N ARG A 44 -3.44 6.98 10.73
CA ARG A 44 -2.08 7.53 10.83
C ARG A 44 -2.10 9.05 10.77
N LEU A 45 -2.85 9.65 9.84
CA LEU A 45 -3.01 11.11 9.79
C LEU A 45 -3.79 11.68 10.98
N GLN A 46 -4.66 10.91 11.63
CA GLN A 46 -5.30 11.34 12.87
C GLN A 46 -4.32 11.37 14.05
N ASN A 47 -3.45 10.35 14.15
CA ASN A 47 -2.46 10.25 15.22
C ASN A 47 -1.26 11.19 14.99
N TYR A 48 -0.89 11.42 13.73
CA TYR A 48 0.25 12.25 13.32
C TYR A 48 -0.20 13.27 12.27
N PRO A 49 -0.93 14.34 12.65
CA PRO A 49 -1.55 15.28 11.71
C PRO A 49 -0.58 15.99 10.77
N ASN A 50 0.67 16.17 11.17
CA ASN A 50 1.71 16.82 10.36
C ASN A 50 2.42 15.86 9.41
N SER A 51 2.21 14.56 9.55
CA SER A 51 2.86 13.55 8.72
C SER A 51 2.23 13.42 7.33
N LYS A 52 2.86 12.57 6.51
CA LYS A 52 2.50 12.18 5.15
C LYS A 52 2.28 10.68 5.06
N ILE A 53 1.47 10.29 4.08
CA ILE A 53 1.21 8.91 3.70
C ILE A 53 1.79 8.69 2.31
N LEU A 54 2.54 7.61 2.15
CA LEU A 54 3.13 7.22 0.87
C LEU A 54 2.54 5.87 0.43
N VAL A 55 2.00 5.82 -0.78
CA VAL A 55 1.45 4.61 -1.40
C VAL A 55 2.19 4.32 -2.69
N LEU A 56 2.77 3.12 -2.77
CA LEU A 56 3.55 2.68 -3.91
C LEU A 56 2.81 1.58 -4.66
N ALA A 57 2.76 1.71 -5.97
CA ALA A 57 2.24 0.67 -6.86
C ALA A 57 3.15 0.51 -8.09
N PRO A 58 3.24 -0.70 -8.67
CA PRO A 58 4.27 -1.02 -9.65
C PRO A 58 4.06 -0.35 -11.01
N THR A 59 2.85 0.14 -11.31
CA THR A 59 2.51 0.72 -12.62
C THR A 59 1.74 2.03 -12.46
N LYS A 60 1.89 2.93 -13.45
CA LYS A 60 1.16 4.19 -13.49
C LYS A 60 -0.37 4.02 -13.41
N PRO A 61 -1.01 3.08 -14.14
CA PRO A 61 -2.45 2.86 -14.01
C PRO A 61 -2.90 2.46 -12.59
N LEU A 62 -2.11 1.64 -11.88
CA LEU A 62 -2.42 1.30 -10.48
C LEU A 62 -2.28 2.52 -9.57
N CYS A 63 -1.26 3.34 -9.78
CA CYS A 63 -1.11 4.60 -9.05
C CYS A 63 -2.31 5.54 -9.29
N GLU A 64 -2.79 5.67 -10.53
CA GLU A 64 -3.98 6.45 -10.87
C GLU A 64 -5.24 5.90 -10.19
N GLN A 65 -5.40 4.57 -10.14
CA GLN A 65 -6.50 3.92 -9.43
C GLN A 65 -6.48 4.23 -7.91
N HIS A 66 -5.31 4.16 -7.27
CA HIS A 66 -5.18 4.48 -5.84
C HIS A 66 -5.43 5.96 -5.57
N TYR A 67 -4.92 6.85 -6.42
CA TYR A 67 -5.20 8.29 -6.36
C TYR A 67 -6.70 8.58 -6.41
N ASN A 68 -7.41 7.98 -7.37
CA ASN A 68 -8.87 8.12 -7.49
C ASN A 68 -9.60 7.54 -6.27
N SER A 69 -9.12 6.41 -5.74
CA SER A 69 -9.68 5.80 -4.53
C SER A 69 -9.59 6.75 -3.33
N PHE A 70 -8.44 7.40 -3.11
CA PHE A 70 -8.31 8.39 -2.03
C PHE A 70 -9.23 9.60 -2.23
N LYS A 71 -9.38 10.12 -3.46
CA LYS A 71 -10.31 11.22 -3.74
C LYS A 71 -11.77 10.86 -3.46
N ASN A 72 -12.13 9.61 -3.76
CA ASN A 72 -13.49 9.11 -3.59
C ASN A 72 -13.83 8.82 -2.13
N PHE A 73 -12.89 8.26 -1.37
CA PHE A 73 -13.16 7.79 0.00
C PHE A 73 -12.65 8.70 1.11
N THR A 74 -11.92 9.78 0.79
CA THR A 74 -11.43 10.73 1.81
C THR A 74 -11.87 12.16 1.54
N LYS A 75 -11.78 13.00 2.57
CA LYS A 75 -11.93 14.45 2.49
C LYS A 75 -10.59 15.20 2.36
N VAL A 76 -9.46 14.47 2.34
CA VAL A 76 -8.12 15.05 2.21
C VAL A 76 -7.98 15.67 0.82
N LYS A 77 -7.49 16.90 0.75
CA LYS A 77 -7.33 17.63 -0.51
C LYS A 77 -5.89 17.58 -1.03
N GLU A 78 -4.90 17.53 -0.15
CA GLU A 78 -3.48 17.48 -0.55
C GLU A 78 -3.06 16.05 -0.95
N ILE A 79 -3.65 15.55 -2.04
CA ILE A 79 -3.34 14.23 -2.62
C ILE A 79 -2.59 14.47 -3.94
N THR A 80 -1.43 13.85 -4.10
CA THR A 80 -0.62 13.96 -5.32
C THR A 80 -0.27 12.60 -5.89
N LEU A 81 -0.28 12.53 -7.22
CA LEU A 81 0.29 11.43 -7.99
C LEU A 81 1.64 11.86 -8.57
N LEU A 82 2.74 11.31 -8.05
CA LEU A 82 4.09 11.54 -8.56
C LEU A 82 4.44 10.48 -9.60
N THR A 83 4.60 10.91 -10.85
CA THR A 83 5.02 10.04 -11.97
C THR A 83 6.26 10.61 -12.65
N GLY A 84 6.95 9.77 -13.43
CA GLY A 84 8.15 10.16 -14.17
C GLY A 84 7.95 11.26 -15.22
N SER A 85 6.72 11.61 -15.59
CA SER A 85 6.46 12.73 -16.51
C SER A 85 6.51 14.11 -15.85
N ILE A 86 6.52 14.18 -14.51
CA ILE A 86 6.64 15.44 -13.76
C ILE A 86 8.14 15.72 -13.56
N LYS A 87 8.59 16.94 -13.83
CA LYS A 87 9.99 17.34 -13.64
C LYS A 87 10.41 17.18 -12.17
N PRO A 88 11.67 16.78 -11.87
CA PRO A 88 12.11 16.50 -10.51
C PRO A 88 11.88 17.64 -9.51
N GLU A 89 12.17 18.89 -9.91
CA GLU A 89 11.98 20.07 -9.05
C GLU A 89 10.51 20.25 -8.68
N LYS A 90 9.61 19.99 -9.64
CA LYS A 90 8.17 20.04 -9.38
C LYS A 90 7.70 18.89 -8.49
N ARG A 91 8.34 17.72 -8.55
CA ARG A 91 8.00 16.59 -7.66
C ARG A 91 8.36 16.89 -6.22
N GLU A 92 9.48 17.56 -5.97
CA GLU A 92 9.90 18.03 -4.64
C GLU A 92 8.87 19.00 -4.04
N GLU A 93 8.48 20.04 -4.78
CA GLU A 93 7.43 20.98 -4.35
C GLU A 93 6.12 20.25 -4.02
N LEU A 94 5.66 19.39 -4.94
CA LEU A 94 4.42 18.66 -4.76
C LEU A 94 4.49 17.70 -3.56
N PHE A 95 5.64 17.07 -3.31
CA PHE A 95 5.84 16.21 -2.15
C PHE A 95 5.70 17.01 -0.85
N ALA A 96 6.32 18.19 -0.78
CA ALA A 96 6.27 19.08 0.38
C ALA A 96 4.83 19.53 0.71
N GLU A 97 4.04 19.87 -0.32
CA GLU A 97 2.65 20.35 -0.18
C GLU A 97 1.64 19.22 0.10
N SER A 98 2.01 17.94 -0.10
CA SER A 98 1.07 16.82 -0.05
C SER A 98 0.95 16.17 1.34
N LYS A 99 -0.23 15.61 1.62
CA LYS A 99 -0.50 14.70 2.74
C LYS A 99 -0.54 13.24 2.32
N ILE A 100 -1.01 12.96 1.11
CA ILE A 100 -1.07 11.61 0.55
C ILE A 100 -0.37 11.63 -0.80
N ILE A 101 0.69 10.84 -0.91
CA ILE A 101 1.53 10.75 -2.09
C ILE A 101 1.40 9.35 -2.66
N ILE A 102 1.03 9.26 -3.93
CA ILE A 102 1.01 8.00 -4.68
C ILE A 102 2.12 8.06 -5.72
N SER A 103 2.97 7.05 -5.79
CA SER A 103 4.08 7.04 -6.75
C SER A 103 4.47 5.64 -7.22
N THR A 104 5.24 5.58 -8.31
CA THR A 104 5.93 4.36 -8.70
C THR A 104 7.24 4.22 -7.89
N PRO A 105 7.73 2.99 -7.70
CA PRO A 105 8.80 2.75 -6.73
C PRO A 105 10.13 3.36 -7.19
N GLN A 106 10.50 3.15 -8.45
CA GLN A 106 11.72 3.73 -9.03
C GLN A 106 11.68 5.26 -9.05
N GLY A 107 10.50 5.86 -9.28
CA GLY A 107 10.36 7.32 -9.31
C GLY A 107 10.69 7.93 -7.97
N LEU A 108 10.12 7.37 -6.89
CA LEU A 108 10.39 7.80 -5.54
C LEU A 108 11.84 7.55 -5.11
N GLU A 109 12.37 6.36 -5.40
CA GLU A 109 13.77 6.01 -5.08
C GLU A 109 14.74 7.02 -5.69
N ASN A 110 14.55 7.39 -6.96
CA ASN A 110 15.40 8.38 -7.64
C ASN A 110 15.36 9.77 -6.98
N ASP A 111 14.22 10.18 -6.41
CA ASP A 111 14.10 11.46 -5.71
C ASP A 111 14.74 11.43 -4.32
N LEU A 112 14.68 10.29 -3.62
CA LEU A 112 15.38 10.09 -2.35
C LEU A 112 16.89 10.04 -2.53
N VAL A 113 17.39 9.26 -3.50
CA VAL A 113 18.82 9.16 -3.81
C VAL A 113 19.42 10.52 -4.20
N ALA A 114 18.63 11.35 -4.88
CA ALA A 114 19.01 12.72 -5.21
C ALA A 114 18.84 13.73 -4.06
N ASN A 115 18.45 13.29 -2.86
CA ASN A 115 18.18 14.11 -1.68
C ASN A 115 17.14 15.22 -1.92
N ARG A 116 16.16 15.01 -2.81
CA ARG A 116 15.08 15.97 -3.06
C ARG A 116 13.93 15.86 -2.07
N ILE A 117 13.73 14.65 -1.54
CA ILE A 117 12.68 14.35 -0.57
C ILE A 117 13.28 13.52 0.57
N SER A 118 12.57 13.44 1.70
CA SER A 118 12.98 12.64 2.85
C SER A 118 11.80 11.87 3.43
N PHE A 119 12.10 10.88 4.28
CA PHE A 119 11.09 10.08 4.98
C PHE A 119 10.73 10.60 6.37
N ASN A 120 11.39 11.65 6.86
CA ASN A 120 11.29 12.10 8.25
C ASN A 120 9.83 12.31 8.66
N ASP A 121 9.02 12.93 7.80
CA ASP A 121 7.61 13.22 8.03
C ASP A 121 6.65 12.19 7.42
N VAL A 122 7.11 11.03 6.96
CA VAL A 122 6.27 9.96 6.42
C VAL A 122 5.90 8.97 7.53
N SER A 123 4.61 8.91 7.89
CA SER A 123 4.14 8.03 8.96
C SER A 123 3.56 6.70 8.48
N LEU A 124 3.41 6.50 7.17
CA LEU A 124 2.95 5.25 6.58
C LEU A 124 3.52 5.06 5.19
N MET A 125 4.09 3.88 4.94
CA MET A 125 4.49 3.42 3.61
C MET A 125 3.69 2.17 3.22
N VAL A 126 2.96 2.25 2.12
CA VAL A 126 2.14 1.15 1.58
C VAL A 126 2.80 0.59 0.33
N PHE A 127 2.98 -0.72 0.27
CA PHE A 127 3.48 -1.43 -0.90
C PHE A 127 2.36 -2.26 -1.53
N ASP A 128 1.81 -1.80 -2.66
CA ASP A 128 0.90 -2.57 -3.48
C ASP A 128 1.67 -3.57 -4.36
N GLU A 129 1.06 -4.73 -4.61
CA GLU A 129 1.74 -5.90 -5.19
C GLU A 129 3.07 -6.23 -4.49
N CYS A 130 3.00 -6.30 -3.17
CA CYS A 130 4.14 -6.46 -2.27
C CYS A 130 4.99 -7.72 -2.51
N HIS A 131 4.45 -8.74 -3.20
CA HIS A 131 5.23 -9.90 -3.65
C HIS A 131 6.42 -9.52 -4.56
N ARG A 132 6.47 -8.28 -5.08
CA ARG A 132 7.60 -7.73 -5.84
C ARG A 132 8.78 -7.31 -4.97
N ALA A 133 8.65 -7.25 -3.64
CA ALA A 133 9.71 -6.85 -2.72
C ALA A 133 10.76 -7.95 -2.52
N VAL A 134 11.43 -8.32 -3.60
CA VAL A 134 12.48 -9.36 -3.65
C VAL A 134 13.65 -8.86 -4.50
N LYS A 135 14.83 -9.45 -4.29
CA LYS A 135 16.05 -9.11 -5.07
C LYS A 135 16.31 -7.59 -5.08
N ASP A 136 16.66 -7.04 -6.24
CA ASP A 136 17.01 -5.64 -6.43
C ASP A 136 15.79 -4.75 -6.78
N TYR A 137 14.57 -5.19 -6.49
CA TYR A 137 13.40 -4.35 -6.72
C TYR A 137 13.37 -3.19 -5.71
N SER A 138 13.03 -1.99 -6.18
CA SER A 138 13.03 -0.74 -5.40
C SER A 138 12.32 -0.81 -4.05
N TYR A 139 11.31 -1.67 -3.89
CA TYR A 139 10.65 -1.87 -2.60
C TYR A 139 11.60 -2.28 -1.48
N VAL A 140 12.60 -3.12 -1.77
CA VAL A 140 13.57 -3.59 -0.77
C VAL A 140 14.39 -2.42 -0.23
N TRP A 141 14.91 -1.59 -1.13
CA TRP A 141 15.67 -0.41 -0.74
C TRP A 141 14.81 0.63 -0.02
N LEU A 142 13.62 0.93 -0.54
CA LEU A 142 12.69 1.90 0.03
C LEU A 142 12.24 1.50 1.43
N ALA A 143 11.89 0.22 1.66
CA ALA A 143 11.46 -0.27 2.97
C ALA A 143 12.58 -0.13 4.01
N LYS A 144 13.80 -0.57 3.66
CA LYS A 144 14.98 -0.45 4.53
C LYS A 144 15.30 1.00 4.85
N HIS A 145 15.28 1.89 3.85
CA HIS A 145 15.59 3.30 4.06
C HIS A 145 14.47 4.01 4.85
N TYR A 146 13.20 3.62 4.65
CA TYR A 146 12.07 4.15 5.41
C TYR A 146 12.14 3.82 6.90
N ILE A 147 12.37 2.55 7.26
CA ILE A 147 12.48 2.13 8.66
C ILE A 147 13.57 2.89 9.42
N ASN A 148 14.67 3.22 8.75
CA ASN A 148 15.81 3.88 9.40
C ASN A 148 15.68 5.40 9.52
N ASN A 149 14.81 6.04 8.73
CA ASN A 149 14.78 7.51 8.61
C ASN A 149 13.42 8.15 8.96
N ALA A 150 12.33 7.38 9.00
CA ALA A 150 11.03 7.92 9.38
C ALA A 150 10.91 8.09 10.91
N GLU A 151 10.27 9.17 11.36
CA GLU A 151 10.04 9.41 12.80
C GLU A 151 9.03 8.41 13.39
N PHE A 152 7.99 8.08 12.61
CA PHE A 152 6.93 7.15 13.02
C PHE A 152 6.74 6.06 11.94
N PRO A 153 7.66 5.09 11.79
CA PRO A 153 7.58 4.12 10.73
C PRO A 153 6.37 3.18 10.88
N ARG A 154 5.59 3.02 9.81
CA ARG A 154 4.62 1.92 9.67
C ARG A 154 4.61 1.44 8.22
N ILE A 155 4.76 0.13 8.03
CA ILE A 155 4.69 -0.50 6.71
C ILE A 155 3.41 -1.33 6.58
N LEU A 156 2.75 -1.21 5.42
CA LEU A 156 1.67 -2.10 5.00
C LEU A 156 2.01 -2.69 3.63
N GLY A 157 2.29 -3.99 3.59
CA GLY A 157 2.42 -4.74 2.34
C GLY A 157 1.07 -5.32 1.94
N LEU A 158 0.66 -5.18 0.68
CA LEU A 158 -0.59 -5.72 0.15
C LEU A 158 -0.32 -6.61 -1.06
N THR A 159 -0.92 -7.79 -1.10
CA THR A 159 -0.86 -8.64 -2.29
C THR A 159 -2.06 -9.59 -2.41
N ALA A 160 -2.38 -10.02 -3.63
CA ALA A 160 -3.41 -11.05 -3.87
C ALA A 160 -2.84 -12.45 -3.67
N SER A 161 -1.58 -12.60 -4.03
CA SER A 161 -0.85 -13.84 -4.00
C SER A 161 0.59 -13.51 -3.60
N PRO A 162 1.05 -13.99 -2.43
CA PRO A 162 2.39 -13.73 -1.95
C PRO A 162 3.44 -14.63 -2.65
N GLY A 163 3.01 -15.48 -3.60
CA GLY A 163 3.82 -16.50 -4.27
C GLY A 163 3.51 -17.92 -3.77
N SER A 164 3.95 -18.93 -4.53
CA SER A 164 3.78 -20.35 -4.16
C SER A 164 4.95 -20.93 -3.36
N ASN A 165 6.06 -20.21 -3.28
CA ASN A 165 7.26 -20.64 -2.55
C ASN A 165 7.33 -19.97 -1.17
N LEU A 166 7.38 -20.78 -0.11
CA LEU A 166 7.51 -20.31 1.26
C LEU A 166 8.77 -19.47 1.48
N GLU A 167 9.89 -19.78 0.81
CA GLU A 167 11.12 -18.99 0.92
C GLU A 167 10.93 -17.58 0.38
N THR A 168 10.25 -17.44 -0.75
CA THR A 168 9.92 -16.13 -1.34
C THR A 168 8.99 -15.33 -0.42
N ILE A 169 8.02 -15.97 0.22
CA ILE A 169 7.15 -15.29 1.20
C ILE A 169 7.97 -14.77 2.38
N LYS A 170 8.88 -15.59 2.91
CA LYS A 170 9.79 -15.19 4.00
C LYS A 170 10.71 -14.04 3.57
N GLU A 171 11.25 -14.09 2.35
CA GLU A 171 12.06 -13.02 1.77
C GLU A 171 11.27 -11.70 1.70
N VAL A 172 10.04 -11.74 1.16
CA VAL A 172 9.16 -10.57 1.09
C VAL A 172 8.89 -10.01 2.49
N CYS A 173 8.50 -10.86 3.45
CA CYS A 173 8.27 -10.44 4.83
C CYS A 173 9.49 -9.77 5.45
N ALA A 174 10.69 -10.32 5.25
CA ALA A 174 11.92 -9.74 5.76
C ALA A 174 12.22 -8.38 5.10
N ASN A 175 12.09 -8.30 3.77
CA ASN A 175 12.41 -7.10 3.00
C ASN A 175 11.46 -5.92 3.30
N VAL A 176 10.19 -6.18 3.60
CA VAL A 176 9.23 -5.14 4.00
C VAL A 176 9.07 -5.00 5.52
N HIS A 177 9.95 -5.64 6.29
CA HIS A 177 9.95 -5.60 7.75
C HIS A 177 8.59 -5.96 8.37
N ALA A 178 7.90 -6.97 7.82
CA ALA A 178 6.62 -7.43 8.33
C ALA A 178 6.80 -8.17 9.67
N GLU A 179 6.05 -7.74 10.67
CA GLU A 179 5.98 -8.31 12.03
C GLU A 179 4.70 -9.14 12.23
N ALA A 180 3.74 -9.01 11.31
CA ALA A 180 2.51 -9.77 11.25
C ALA A 180 2.13 -10.10 9.80
N ILE A 181 1.37 -11.18 9.64
CA ILE A 181 0.77 -11.57 8.37
C ILE A 181 -0.72 -11.75 8.61
N GLU A 182 -1.52 -11.06 7.82
CA GLU A 182 -2.97 -11.23 7.77
C GLU A 182 -3.34 -11.89 6.45
N VAL A 183 -3.98 -13.05 6.51
CA VAL A 183 -4.43 -13.78 5.33
C VAL A 183 -5.93 -13.96 5.40
N ARG A 184 -6.63 -13.67 4.31
CA ARG A 184 -7.96 -14.21 4.04
C ARG A 184 -7.98 -14.82 2.65
N THR A 185 -8.87 -15.78 2.48
CA THR A 185 -9.11 -16.58 1.29
C THR A 185 -10.61 -16.61 1.04
N GLU A 186 -11.02 -16.96 -0.18
CA GLU A 186 -12.44 -17.00 -0.56
C GLU A 186 -13.28 -18.00 0.25
N LYS A 187 -12.61 -18.90 0.97
CA LYS A 187 -13.22 -19.89 1.83
C LYS A 187 -13.45 -19.40 3.25
N ASP A 188 -12.81 -18.31 3.67
CA ASP A 188 -12.92 -17.82 5.03
C ASP A 188 -14.34 -17.31 5.33
N PRO A 189 -14.94 -17.66 6.49
CA PRO A 189 -16.33 -17.35 6.79
C PRO A 189 -16.67 -15.85 6.75
N ASP A 190 -15.72 -14.99 7.11
CA ASP A 190 -15.85 -13.53 7.11
C ASP A 190 -15.69 -12.91 5.72
N MET A 191 -15.06 -13.62 4.77
CA MET A 191 -14.94 -13.23 3.36
C MET A 191 -16.09 -13.79 2.50
N LYS A 192 -16.52 -15.02 2.76
CA LYS A 192 -17.48 -15.79 1.95
C LYS A 192 -18.73 -15.00 1.50
N PRO A 193 -19.35 -14.14 2.33
CA PRO A 193 -20.52 -13.35 1.92
C PRO A 193 -20.26 -12.34 0.80
N TYR A 194 -18.99 -12.09 0.46
CA TYR A 194 -18.58 -11.06 -0.48
C TYR A 194 -17.87 -11.60 -1.72
N VAL A 195 -17.69 -12.91 -1.81
CA VAL A 195 -17.12 -13.58 -2.98
C VAL A 195 -18.19 -13.65 -4.05
N GLN A 196 -17.86 -13.24 -5.28
CA GLN A 196 -18.74 -13.50 -6.41
C GLN A 196 -18.51 -14.91 -6.92
N ASP A 197 -19.57 -15.69 -7.09
CA ASP A 197 -19.48 -17.02 -7.68
C ASP A 197 -18.97 -16.92 -9.12
N VAL A 198 -17.75 -17.41 -9.37
CA VAL A 198 -17.22 -17.56 -10.73
C VAL A 198 -17.79 -18.85 -11.31
N LYS A 199 -18.74 -18.75 -12.25
CA LYS A 199 -19.17 -19.90 -13.06
C LYS A 199 -18.06 -20.24 -14.05
N LEU A 200 -17.28 -21.26 -13.75
CA LEU A 200 -16.29 -21.81 -14.68
C LEU A 200 -17.02 -22.67 -15.73
N ASN A 201 -17.06 -22.20 -16.97
CA ASN A 201 -17.47 -23.00 -18.11
C ASN A 201 -16.21 -23.56 -18.78
N PHE A 202 -15.95 -24.85 -18.60
CA PHE A 202 -14.90 -25.55 -19.34
C PHE A 202 -15.42 -25.85 -20.75
N ILE A 203 -14.70 -25.40 -21.77
CA ILE A 203 -14.94 -25.79 -23.16
C ILE A 203 -13.78 -26.70 -23.54
N GLU A 204 -14.07 -27.98 -23.73
CA GLU A 204 -13.10 -28.89 -24.35
C GLU A 204 -12.96 -28.52 -25.82
N VAL A 205 -11.71 -28.39 -26.27
CA VAL A 205 -11.37 -28.14 -27.67
C VAL A 205 -10.83 -29.44 -28.22
N GLU A 206 -11.56 -30.05 -29.16
CA GLU A 206 -11.12 -31.21 -29.96
C GLU A 206 -10.13 -30.81 -31.06
#